data_AF-A0A835KS01-F1
#
_entry.id   AF-A0A835KS01-F1
#
_cell.length_a   1.000
_cell.length_b   1.000
_cell.length_c   1.000
_cell.angle_alpha   90.00
_cell.angle_beta   90.00
_cell.angle_gamma   90.00
#
_symmetry.space_group_name_H-M   'P 1'
#
loop_
_entity.id
_entity.type
_entity.pdbx_description
1 polymer ?
#
loop_
_entity_poly.entity_id
_entity_poly.type
_entity_poly.pdbx_seq_one_letter_code
_entity_poly.pdbx_strand_id
1 'polypeptide(L)'
;MTTTTTMPESPASPPRATTKRPRHGHDAAPSLPDEVIVDHILTRVPAADAVRFRAVCRNWRAALTSDHFTRSHQTVRATAAKPPEIVFFAPGAAAGSTAFYSSRLYNSTTPQNDGSSPASATELVTVSDLRATDLVMSGGCHGLTLLFEPGESAYHVINLSTGEHVSLPPCAWANRAIPYGPYVLSSAGLGFHAAPNEHKVVRLFEDGWTKRPRCEVHGLSSGEGWRPIAGEEVPRRASPAGHRCSSTGASTGT
;
A
#
# COMPACT_ATOMS: atom_id res chain seq x y z
N MET A 1 -25.54 21.12 -85.79
CA MET A 1 -25.61 21.11 -84.31
C MET A 1 -25.72 19.64 -83.94
N THR A 2 -24.70 18.98 -83.41
CA THR A 2 -24.11 19.19 -82.08
C THR A 2 -22.63 18.79 -82.09
N THR A 3 -21.81 19.66 -81.50
CA THR A 3 -20.39 19.45 -81.20
C THR A 3 -20.25 18.66 -79.90
N THR A 4 -19.32 17.71 -79.82
CA THR A 4 -18.84 17.20 -78.52
C THR A 4 -17.34 16.96 -78.57
N THR A 5 -16.70 17.80 -77.77
CA THR A 5 -15.31 17.97 -77.36
C THR A 5 -14.55 16.71 -76.98
N THR A 6 -13.32 16.62 -77.50
CA THR A 6 -12.23 15.72 -77.10
C THR A 6 -11.72 16.02 -75.69
N MET A 7 -11.38 15.00 -74.90
CA MET A 7 -10.47 15.12 -73.76
C MET A 7 -9.36 14.07 -73.88
N PRO A 8 -8.09 14.40 -73.55
CA PRO A 8 -6.96 13.50 -73.78
C PRO A 8 -6.63 12.61 -72.57
N GLU A 9 -5.92 11.55 -72.91
CA GLU A 9 -5.37 10.43 -72.15
C GLU A 9 -4.53 10.86 -70.92
N SER A 10 -4.68 10.13 -69.80
CA SER A 10 -3.90 10.30 -68.56
C SER A 10 -2.82 9.22 -68.48
N PRO A 11 -1.52 9.56 -68.28
CA PRO A 11 -0.46 8.56 -68.29
C PRO A 11 -0.44 7.73 -67.00
N ALA A 12 -0.30 6.41 -67.19
CA ALA A 12 -0.20 5.43 -66.13
C ALA A 12 0.96 5.70 -65.16
N SER A 13 0.70 5.57 -63.86
CA SER A 13 1.69 5.72 -62.80
C SER A 13 2.77 4.61 -62.85
N PRO A 14 4.05 4.92 -62.56
CA PRO A 14 5.11 3.91 -62.59
C PRO A 14 4.97 2.91 -61.43
N PRO A 15 5.44 1.65 -61.59
CA PRO A 15 5.33 0.63 -60.57
C PRO A 15 6.21 0.97 -59.34
N ARG A 16 5.61 0.85 -58.16
CA ARG A 16 6.24 1.09 -56.85
C ARG A 16 7.33 0.05 -56.61
N ALA A 17 8.60 0.47 -56.66
CA ALA A 17 9.73 -0.38 -56.27
C ALA A 17 9.60 -0.79 -54.79
N THR A 18 9.48 -2.09 -54.52
CA THR A 18 9.53 -2.63 -53.17
C THR A 18 11.00 -2.74 -52.72
N THR A 19 11.54 -1.67 -52.16
CA THR A 19 12.79 -1.73 -51.39
C THR A 19 12.53 -2.50 -50.11
N LYS A 20 12.79 -3.81 -50.12
CA LYS A 20 12.94 -4.60 -48.89
C LYS A 20 14.16 -4.05 -48.15
N ARG A 21 13.90 -3.22 -47.13
CA ARG A 21 14.92 -2.76 -46.20
C ARG A 21 15.60 -3.99 -45.60
N PRO A 22 16.94 -4.15 -45.70
CA PRO A 22 17.61 -5.29 -45.11
C PRO A 22 17.36 -5.25 -43.61
N ARG A 23 16.85 -6.36 -43.07
CA ARG A 23 16.82 -6.56 -41.62
C ARG A 23 18.28 -6.66 -41.20
N HIS A 24 18.82 -5.60 -40.61
CA HIS A 24 20.02 -5.73 -39.81
C HIS A 24 19.76 -6.85 -38.82
N GLY A 25 20.52 -7.94 -38.92
CA GLY A 25 20.59 -8.92 -37.86
C GLY A 25 21.04 -8.16 -36.63
N HIS A 26 20.11 -7.92 -35.72
CA HIS A 26 20.48 -7.48 -34.39
C HIS A 26 21.18 -8.69 -33.80
N ASP A 27 22.52 -8.65 -33.71
CA ASP A 27 23.23 -9.49 -32.76
C ASP A 27 22.45 -9.41 -31.46
N ALA A 28 21.89 -10.54 -31.03
CA ALA A 28 21.02 -10.60 -29.88
C ALA A 28 21.83 -10.09 -28.69
N ALA A 29 21.51 -8.87 -28.23
CA ALA A 29 22.12 -8.34 -27.03
C ALA A 29 21.99 -9.40 -25.92
N PRO A 30 23.05 -9.65 -25.12
CA PRO A 30 23.00 -10.67 -24.08
C PRO A 30 21.83 -10.35 -23.14
N SER A 31 20.86 -11.26 -23.09
CA SER A 31 19.68 -11.12 -22.24
C SER A 31 20.06 -11.38 -20.79
N LEU A 32 19.70 -10.47 -19.90
CA LEU A 32 19.82 -10.68 -18.46
C LEU A 32 18.94 -11.87 -18.03
N PRO A 33 19.39 -12.73 -17.11
CA PRO A 33 18.56 -13.79 -16.54
C PRO A 33 17.33 -13.22 -15.81
N ASP A 34 16.19 -13.91 -15.92
CA ASP A 34 14.92 -13.48 -15.29
C ASP A 34 15.05 -13.29 -13.78
N GLU A 35 15.81 -14.15 -13.11
CA GLU A 35 16.09 -14.07 -11.66
C GLU A 35 16.75 -12.73 -11.30
N VAL A 36 17.73 -12.28 -12.08
CA VAL A 36 18.41 -10.99 -11.86
C VAL A 36 17.44 -9.83 -12.04
N ILE A 37 16.56 -9.91 -13.05
CA ILE A 37 15.55 -8.88 -13.28
C ILE A 37 14.61 -8.80 -12.08
N VAL A 38 14.03 -9.92 -11.64
CA VAL A 38 13.06 -9.94 -10.55
C VAL A 38 13.70 -9.56 -9.21
N ASP A 39 14.82 -10.20 -8.83
CA ASP A 39 15.37 -10.14 -7.49
C ASP A 39 16.27 -8.92 -7.24
N HIS A 40 16.85 -8.32 -8.29
CA HIS A 40 17.76 -7.18 -8.13
C HIS A 40 17.27 -5.89 -8.76
N ILE A 41 16.48 -5.96 -9.83
CA ILE A 41 15.96 -4.77 -10.50
C ILE A 41 14.57 -4.44 -9.96
N LEU A 42 13.61 -5.37 -10.08
CA LEU A 42 12.21 -5.11 -9.71
C LEU A 42 12.02 -4.97 -8.20
N THR A 43 12.88 -5.57 -7.36
CA THR A 43 12.86 -5.38 -5.90
C THR A 43 13.15 -3.93 -5.47
N ARG A 44 13.82 -3.13 -6.31
CA ARG A 44 14.18 -1.73 -6.02
C ARG A 44 13.14 -0.72 -6.50
N VAL A 45 12.22 -1.16 -7.36
CA VAL A 45 11.18 -0.32 -7.95
C VAL A 45 10.15 0.08 -6.88
N PRO A 46 9.53 1.28 -6.94
CA PRO A 46 8.38 1.64 -6.10
C PRO A 46 7.27 0.59 -6.11
N ALA A 47 6.61 0.38 -4.97
CA ALA A 47 5.55 -0.63 -4.84
C ALA A 47 4.43 -0.44 -5.87
N ALA A 48 3.98 0.81 -6.08
CA ALA A 48 2.95 1.14 -7.06
C ALA A 48 3.33 0.73 -8.49
N ASP A 49 4.59 0.96 -8.89
CA ASP A 49 5.05 0.58 -10.23
C ASP A 49 5.24 -0.93 -10.37
N ALA A 50 5.74 -1.61 -9.32
CA ALA A 50 5.81 -3.07 -9.29
C ALA A 50 4.42 -3.71 -9.43
N VAL A 51 3.37 -3.10 -8.86
CA VAL A 51 1.99 -3.56 -9.07
C VAL A 51 1.55 -3.37 -10.53
N ARG A 52 1.84 -2.23 -11.14
CA ARG A 52 1.53 -1.98 -12.57
C ARG A 52 2.25 -2.96 -13.50
N PHE A 53 3.48 -3.35 -13.15
CA PHE A 53 4.28 -4.32 -13.90
C PHE A 53 3.67 -5.72 -13.95
N ARG A 54 2.75 -6.07 -13.03
CA ARG A 54 1.96 -7.31 -13.13
C ARG A 54 1.10 -7.37 -14.39
N ALA A 55 0.78 -6.24 -15.02
CA ALA A 55 0.01 -6.19 -16.26
C ALA A 55 0.85 -6.47 -17.52
N VAL A 56 2.18 -6.43 -17.44
CA VAL A 56 3.09 -6.53 -18.60
C VAL A 56 3.03 -7.91 -19.25
N CYS A 57 3.16 -8.98 -18.47
CA CYS A 57 3.02 -10.35 -18.96
C CYS A 57 2.65 -11.33 -17.83
N ARG A 58 2.31 -12.58 -18.18
CA ARG A 58 1.93 -13.62 -17.20
C ARG A 58 3.10 -13.99 -16.27
N ASN A 59 4.31 -14.09 -16.79
CA ASN A 59 5.50 -14.43 -15.98
C ASN A 59 5.80 -13.34 -14.95
N TRP A 60 5.72 -12.07 -15.34
CA TRP A 60 5.89 -10.94 -14.44
C TRP A 60 4.79 -10.89 -13.39
N ARG A 61 3.52 -11.14 -13.76
CA ARG A 61 2.43 -11.27 -12.79
C ARG A 61 2.73 -12.34 -11.75
N ALA A 62 3.14 -13.54 -12.17
CA ALA A 62 3.45 -14.64 -11.26
C ALA A 62 4.64 -14.31 -10.33
N ALA A 63 5.73 -13.79 -10.91
CA ALA A 63 6.92 -13.41 -10.15
C ALA A 63 6.62 -12.31 -9.10
N LEU A 64 5.96 -11.24 -9.50
CA LEU A 64 5.65 -10.07 -8.67
C LEU A 64 4.50 -10.28 -7.67
N THR A 65 3.85 -11.45 -7.72
CA THR A 65 2.83 -11.88 -6.76
C THR A 65 3.36 -12.97 -5.82
N SER A 66 4.56 -13.48 -6.07
CA SER A 66 5.16 -14.51 -5.21
C SER A 66 5.48 -13.99 -3.81
N ASP A 67 5.39 -14.87 -2.82
CA ASP A 67 5.83 -14.58 -1.45
C ASP A 67 7.31 -14.21 -1.39
N HIS A 68 8.14 -14.87 -2.22
CA HIS A 68 9.57 -14.58 -2.34
C HIS A 68 9.81 -13.12 -2.72
N PHE A 69 9.21 -12.67 -3.84
CA PHE A 69 9.36 -11.29 -4.29
C PHE A 69 8.86 -10.30 -3.24
N THR A 70 7.70 -10.57 -2.63
CA THR A 70 7.10 -9.68 -1.63
C THR A 70 8.04 -9.48 -0.44
N ARG A 71 8.61 -10.55 0.11
CA ARG A 71 9.56 -10.48 1.23
C ARG A 71 10.86 -9.79 0.85
N SER A 72 11.41 -10.10 -0.32
CA SER A 72 12.64 -9.49 -0.83
C SER A 72 12.47 -8.00 -1.09
N HIS A 73 11.36 -7.60 -1.71
CA HIS A 73 10.99 -6.20 -1.94
C HIS A 73 10.80 -5.45 -0.61
N GLN A 74 10.09 -6.03 0.36
CA GLN A 74 9.92 -5.44 1.69
C GLN A 74 11.26 -5.25 2.41
N THR A 75 12.13 -6.25 2.37
CA THR A 75 13.47 -6.18 2.97
C THR A 75 14.29 -5.06 2.36
N VAL A 76 14.37 -5.01 1.01
CA VAL A 76 15.09 -3.94 0.30
C VAL A 76 14.52 -2.57 0.66
N ARG A 77 13.20 -2.43 0.75
CA ARG A 77 12.56 -1.16 1.12
C ARG A 77 12.83 -0.75 2.56
N ALA A 78 12.86 -1.70 3.49
CA ALA A 78 13.14 -1.46 4.91
C ALA A 78 14.60 -1.08 5.15
N THR A 79 15.53 -1.65 4.37
CA THR A 79 16.97 -1.34 4.48
C THR A 79 17.39 -0.10 3.70
N ALA A 80 16.58 0.39 2.75
CA ALA A 80 16.91 1.56 1.97
C ALA A 80 16.88 2.81 2.86
N ALA A 81 18.01 3.52 2.95
CA ALA A 81 18.08 4.83 3.59
C ALA A 81 17.17 5.80 2.83
N LYS A 82 15.99 6.08 3.39
CA LYS A 82 15.01 7.01 2.83
C LYS A 82 14.75 8.13 3.84
N PRO A 83 14.45 9.34 3.35
CA PRO A 83 13.91 10.37 4.22
C PRO A 83 12.63 9.86 4.88
N PRO A 84 12.34 10.27 6.13
CA PRO A 84 11.07 9.93 6.76
C PRO A 84 9.92 10.40 5.87
N GLU A 85 8.94 9.53 5.66
CA GLU A 85 7.77 9.79 4.84
C GLU A 85 6.54 9.85 5.75
N ILE A 86 5.83 10.96 5.69
CA ILE A 86 4.56 11.12 6.40
C ILE A 86 3.42 10.82 5.45
N VAL A 87 2.42 10.11 5.96
CA VAL A 87 1.16 9.85 5.24
C VAL A 87 0.06 10.63 5.95
N PHE A 88 -0.79 11.29 5.17
CA PHE A 88 -1.95 12.03 5.65
C PHE A 88 -3.09 11.93 4.64
N PHE A 89 -4.27 12.40 5.00
CA PHE A 89 -5.45 12.31 4.16
C PHE A 89 -6.29 13.58 4.23
N ALA A 90 -7.13 13.78 3.23
CA ALA A 90 -8.07 14.88 3.12
C ALA A 90 -9.38 14.41 2.47
N PRO A 91 -10.51 15.13 2.66
CA PRO A 91 -11.72 14.88 1.88
C PRO A 91 -11.42 14.93 0.38
N GLY A 92 -11.86 13.92 -0.36
CA GLY A 92 -11.74 13.88 -1.81
C GLY A 92 -12.78 14.78 -2.50
N ALA A 93 -12.63 14.96 -3.81
CA ALA A 93 -13.51 15.81 -4.60
C ALA A 93 -14.96 15.29 -4.68
N ALA A 94 -15.15 13.97 -4.59
CA ALA A 94 -16.46 13.35 -4.53
C ALA A 94 -16.95 13.26 -3.07
N ALA A 95 -18.25 13.46 -2.85
CA ALA A 95 -18.85 13.27 -1.55
C ALA A 95 -18.60 11.84 -1.03
N GLY A 96 -18.17 11.72 0.23
CA GLY A 96 -17.86 10.42 0.84
C GLY A 96 -16.57 9.76 0.35
N SER A 97 -15.69 10.52 -0.31
CA SER A 97 -14.36 10.03 -0.70
C SER A 97 -13.26 10.63 0.18
N THR A 98 -12.16 9.89 0.32
CA THR A 98 -10.95 10.30 1.03
C THR A 98 -9.73 10.13 0.14
N ALA A 99 -8.95 11.19 -0.02
CA ALA A 99 -7.68 11.18 -0.73
C ALA A 99 -6.52 11.04 0.27
N PHE A 100 -5.60 10.12 -0.01
CA PHE A 100 -4.40 9.87 0.78
C PHE A 100 -3.17 10.42 0.07
N TYR A 101 -2.28 11.03 0.83
CA TYR A 101 -1.08 11.69 0.36
C TYR A 101 0.14 11.22 1.14
N SER A 102 1.30 11.24 0.49
CA SER A 102 2.61 11.10 1.12
C SER A 102 3.44 12.34 0.93
N SER A 103 4.18 12.75 1.96
CA SER A 103 5.23 13.76 1.84
C SER A 103 6.52 13.26 2.46
N ARG A 104 7.64 13.48 1.77
CA ARG A 104 8.98 13.12 2.26
C ARG A 104 9.58 14.31 2.98
N LEU A 105 10.04 14.06 4.20
CA LEU A 105 10.70 15.03 5.03
C LEU A 105 12.20 15.02 4.72
N TYR A 106 12.64 15.99 3.92
CA TYR A 106 14.06 16.22 3.68
C TYR A 106 14.63 17.15 4.75
N ASN A 107 15.80 16.84 5.29
CA ASN A 107 16.54 17.79 6.12
C ASN A 107 17.12 18.88 5.22
N SER A 108 16.79 20.14 5.51
CA SER A 108 17.15 21.35 4.73
C SER A 108 18.66 21.67 4.70
N THR A 109 19.55 20.74 5.03
CA THR A 109 21.01 20.98 5.12
C THR A 109 21.73 20.91 3.79
N THR A 110 21.07 20.50 2.70
CA THR A 110 21.64 20.59 1.34
C THR A 110 21.13 21.87 0.65
N PRO A 111 22.01 22.77 0.20
CA PRO A 111 21.61 23.91 -0.61
C PRO A 111 20.82 23.42 -1.83
N GLN A 112 19.58 23.87 -1.93
CA GLN A 112 18.67 23.58 -3.03
C GLN A 112 19.14 24.35 -4.27
N ASN A 113 20.15 23.81 -4.97
CA ASN A 113 20.66 24.41 -6.21
C ASN A 113 19.88 24.00 -7.46
N ASP A 114 19.00 23.01 -7.34
CA ASP A 114 18.17 22.56 -8.45
C ASP A 114 16.73 23.01 -8.18
N GLY A 115 16.16 23.79 -9.11
CA GLY A 115 14.79 24.35 -9.07
C GLY A 115 13.64 23.34 -8.97
N SER A 116 13.93 22.11 -8.54
CA SER A 116 12.96 21.16 -8.00
C SER A 116 12.27 21.75 -6.77
N SER A 117 10.95 21.91 -6.87
CA SER A 117 10.06 22.42 -5.83
C SER A 117 10.28 21.67 -4.49
N PRO A 118 10.29 22.37 -3.34
CA PRO A 118 10.38 21.72 -2.03
C PRO A 118 9.20 20.75 -1.85
N ALA A 119 9.53 19.48 -1.56
CA ALA A 119 8.65 18.37 -1.19
C ALA A 119 7.14 18.61 -1.41
N SER A 120 6.68 18.46 -2.66
CA SER A 120 5.23 18.44 -2.93
C SER A 120 4.64 17.13 -2.42
N ALA A 121 3.51 17.24 -1.71
CA ALA A 121 2.71 16.09 -1.35
C ALA A 121 2.32 15.33 -2.62
N THR A 122 2.56 14.02 -2.63
CA THR A 122 2.17 13.14 -3.74
C THR A 122 0.88 12.43 -3.34
N GLU A 123 -0.15 12.53 -4.16
CA GLU A 123 -1.36 11.72 -3.97
C GLU A 123 -1.01 10.24 -4.20
N LEU A 124 -1.32 9.42 -3.21
CA LEU A 124 -1.15 7.97 -3.27
C LEU A 124 -2.38 7.34 -3.93
N VAL A 125 -3.55 7.63 -3.36
CA VAL A 125 -4.83 7.07 -3.80
C VAL A 125 -6.01 7.85 -3.25
N THR A 126 -7.10 7.90 -4.03
CA THR A 126 -8.41 8.34 -3.57
C THR A 126 -9.34 7.13 -3.45
N VAL A 127 -10.01 7.00 -2.31
CA VAL A 127 -10.90 5.89 -1.98
C VAL A 127 -12.31 6.41 -1.69
N SER A 128 -13.30 5.79 -2.33
CA SER A 128 -14.72 6.03 -2.08
C SER A 128 -15.20 5.28 -0.85
N ASP A 129 -16.36 5.67 -0.31
CA ASP A 129 -17.01 5.04 0.84
C ASP A 129 -16.16 5.07 2.13
N LEU A 130 -15.28 6.06 2.24
CA LEU A 130 -14.51 6.38 3.44
C LEU A 130 -14.60 7.89 3.71
N ARG A 131 -15.05 8.28 4.91
CA ARG A 131 -15.25 9.69 5.27
C ARG A 131 -14.04 10.24 6.02
N ALA A 132 -13.34 11.19 5.41
CA ALA A 132 -12.18 11.84 6.03
C ALA A 132 -12.50 12.64 7.31
N THR A 133 -13.77 12.98 7.55
CA THR A 133 -14.20 13.83 8.68
C THR A 133 -13.95 13.22 10.05
N ASP A 134 -14.01 11.90 10.16
CA ASP A 134 -13.85 11.15 11.40
C ASP A 134 -12.83 10.00 11.28
N LEU A 135 -12.20 9.83 10.11
CA LEU A 135 -11.23 8.77 9.88
C LEU A 135 -10.02 8.86 10.82
N VAL A 136 -9.66 7.74 11.43
CA VAL A 136 -8.42 7.59 12.21
C VAL A 136 -7.53 6.56 11.53
N MET A 137 -6.28 6.92 11.29
CA MET A 137 -5.27 6.06 10.68
C MET A 137 -4.28 5.56 11.73
N SER A 138 -4.05 4.25 11.77
CA SER A 138 -3.05 3.60 12.61
C SER A 138 -1.77 3.28 11.83
N GLY A 139 -0.77 2.72 12.52
CA GLY A 139 0.50 2.32 11.92
C GLY A 139 0.34 1.29 10.79
N GLY A 140 1.27 1.32 9.84
CA GLY A 140 1.33 0.36 8.74
C GLY A 140 2.00 -0.96 9.14
N CYS A 141 1.58 -2.05 8.51
CA CYS A 141 2.21 -3.37 8.59
C CYS A 141 2.32 -3.94 7.17
N HIS A 142 3.55 -4.19 6.70
CA HIS A 142 3.79 -4.82 5.39
C HIS A 142 3.08 -4.16 4.19
N GLY A 143 2.92 -2.83 4.22
CA GLY A 143 2.26 -2.06 3.17
C GLY A 143 0.73 -1.96 3.31
N LEU A 144 0.17 -2.58 4.34
CA LEU A 144 -1.22 -2.42 4.75
C LEU A 144 -1.33 -1.41 5.88
N THR A 145 -2.40 -0.64 5.90
CA THR A 145 -2.70 0.37 6.92
C THR A 145 -4.09 0.08 7.50
N LEU A 146 -4.21 0.17 8.82
CA LEU A 146 -5.49 0.04 9.51
C LEU A 146 -6.14 1.42 9.66
N LEU A 147 -7.40 1.50 9.25
CA LEU A 147 -8.25 2.68 9.39
C LEU A 147 -9.41 2.36 10.33
N PHE A 148 -9.88 3.38 11.05
CA PHE A 148 -11.06 3.31 11.90
C PHE A 148 -11.99 4.49 11.57
N GLU A 149 -13.26 4.19 11.31
CA GLU A 149 -14.33 5.18 11.13
C GLU A 149 -15.22 5.16 12.39
N PRO A 150 -15.01 6.10 13.34
CA PRO A 150 -15.75 6.17 14.59
C PRO A 150 -17.26 6.30 14.39
N GLY A 151 -17.71 7.09 13.40
CA GLY A 151 -19.12 7.29 13.11
C GLY A 151 -19.86 6.02 12.71
N GLU A 152 -19.15 5.05 12.10
CA GLU A 152 -19.70 3.73 11.75
C GLU A 152 -19.27 2.62 12.71
N SER A 153 -18.37 2.92 13.66
CA SER A 153 -17.65 1.93 14.46
C SER A 153 -17.03 0.82 13.61
N ALA A 154 -16.49 1.19 12.45
CA ALA A 154 -15.99 0.26 11.45
C ALA A 154 -14.45 0.34 11.35
N TYR A 155 -13.83 -0.82 11.11
CA TYR A 155 -12.41 -0.92 10.83
C TYR A 155 -12.21 -1.31 9.37
N HIS A 156 -11.20 -0.72 8.72
CA HIS A 156 -10.86 -1.01 7.34
C HIS A 156 -9.37 -1.28 7.24
N VAL A 157 -8.98 -2.22 6.37
CA VAL A 157 -7.58 -2.43 6.02
C VAL A 157 -7.38 -2.00 4.58
N ILE A 158 -6.44 -1.07 4.36
CA ILE A 158 -6.15 -0.50 3.05
C ILE A 158 -4.71 -0.75 2.64
N ASN A 159 -4.49 -1.07 1.37
CA ASN A 159 -3.19 -0.98 0.73
C ASN A 159 -3.09 0.39 0.03
N LEU A 160 -2.36 1.32 0.62
CA LEU A 160 -2.22 2.68 0.08
C LEU A 160 -1.46 2.74 -1.25
N SER A 161 -0.78 1.67 -1.66
CA SER A 161 -0.09 1.60 -2.96
C SER A 161 -0.98 1.11 -4.10
N THR A 162 -2.07 0.41 -3.78
CA THR A 162 -3.02 -0.12 -4.79
C THR A 162 -4.40 0.52 -4.71
N GLY A 163 -4.75 1.13 -3.58
CA GLY A 163 -6.11 1.61 -3.31
C GLY A 163 -7.10 0.53 -2.88
N GLU A 164 -6.69 -0.73 -2.93
CA GLU A 164 -7.53 -1.84 -2.49
C GLU A 164 -7.72 -1.73 -0.98
N HIS A 165 -8.98 -1.75 -0.56
CA HIS A 165 -9.33 -1.75 0.84
C HIS A 165 -10.43 -2.77 1.10
N VAL A 166 -10.48 -3.25 2.34
CA VAL A 166 -11.51 -4.16 2.81
C VAL A 166 -12.07 -3.67 4.13
N SER A 167 -13.39 -3.60 4.23
CA SER A 167 -14.09 -3.35 5.48
C SER A 167 -14.12 -4.64 6.29
N LEU A 168 -13.67 -4.56 7.54
CA LEU A 168 -13.72 -5.70 8.44
C LEU A 168 -15.17 -5.92 8.90
N PRO A 169 -15.56 -7.19 9.21
CA PRO A 169 -16.90 -7.44 9.69
C PRO A 169 -17.22 -6.54 10.89
N PRO A 170 -18.42 -5.95 10.95
CA PRO A 170 -18.81 -5.15 12.09
C PRO A 170 -18.70 -6.04 13.33
N CYS A 171 -18.35 -5.45 14.45
CA CYS A 171 -18.47 -6.21 15.66
C CYS A 171 -19.96 -6.46 15.95
N ALA A 172 -20.32 -7.71 16.28
CA ALA A 172 -21.72 -8.07 16.50
C ALA A 172 -22.39 -7.20 17.58
N TRP A 173 -21.58 -6.66 18.50
CA TRP A 173 -21.99 -5.86 19.64
C TRP A 173 -21.96 -4.34 19.39
N ALA A 174 -21.38 -3.82 18.30
CA ALA A 174 -21.62 -2.45 17.80
C ALA A 174 -22.46 -2.44 16.53
N ASN A 175 -23.09 -3.56 16.21
CA ASN A 175 -24.15 -3.55 15.22
C ASN A 175 -25.18 -2.49 15.65
N ARG A 176 -25.60 -1.69 14.67
CA ARG A 176 -26.41 -0.45 14.67
C ARG A 176 -27.77 -0.53 15.41
N ALA A 177 -28.01 -1.57 16.20
CA ALA A 177 -29.26 -1.86 16.89
C ALA A 177 -29.48 -1.03 18.16
N ILE A 178 -28.52 -0.21 18.61
CA ILE A 178 -28.72 0.71 19.72
C ILE A 178 -28.70 2.15 19.19
N PRO A 179 -29.86 2.74 18.88
CA PRO A 179 -29.98 4.20 18.77
C PRO A 179 -29.41 4.79 20.06
N TYR A 180 -28.40 5.66 19.95
CA TYR A 180 -27.68 6.24 21.10
C TYR A 180 -26.78 5.28 21.90
N GLY A 181 -26.43 4.11 21.36
CA GLY A 181 -25.45 3.22 21.97
C GLY A 181 -24.06 3.88 22.05
N PRO A 182 -23.28 3.61 23.12
CA PRO A 182 -21.94 4.17 23.20
C PRO A 182 -21.14 3.70 21.98
N TYR A 183 -20.42 4.65 21.34
CA TYR A 183 -19.29 4.29 20.50
C TYR A 183 -18.50 3.24 21.24
N VAL A 184 -18.08 2.21 20.53
CA VAL A 184 -17.18 1.31 21.19
C VAL A 184 -15.90 2.05 21.46
N LEU A 185 -15.55 2.13 22.74
CA LEU A 185 -14.19 2.33 23.18
C LEU A 185 -13.37 1.10 22.78
N SER A 186 -12.92 1.09 21.52
CA SER A 186 -12.15 0.01 20.92
C SER A 186 -10.82 0.56 20.44
N SER A 187 -9.74 -0.14 20.77
CA SER A 187 -8.44 0.05 20.15
C SER A 187 -8.13 -1.16 19.29
N ALA A 188 -7.44 -0.96 18.18
CA ALA A 188 -7.06 -2.05 17.31
C ALA A 188 -5.64 -1.87 16.76
N GLY A 189 -4.99 -2.99 16.52
CA GLY A 189 -3.66 -3.07 15.93
C GLY A 189 -3.64 -4.07 14.79
N LEU A 190 -2.88 -3.74 13.75
CA LEU A 190 -2.60 -4.61 12.62
C LEU A 190 -1.20 -5.20 12.79
N GLY A 191 -1.09 -6.52 12.61
CA GLY A 191 0.18 -7.24 12.72
C GLY A 191 0.27 -8.38 11.70
N PHE A 192 1.48 -8.91 11.54
CA PHE A 192 1.75 -10.02 10.64
C PHE A 192 2.24 -11.24 11.43
N HIS A 193 1.58 -12.38 11.24
CA HIS A 193 1.94 -13.65 11.85
C HIS A 193 2.73 -14.48 10.84
N ALA A 194 4.05 -14.55 11.03
CA ALA A 194 4.99 -15.07 10.05
C ALA A 194 4.80 -16.56 9.70
N ALA A 195 4.48 -17.41 10.69
CA ALA A 195 4.39 -18.85 10.49
C ALA A 195 3.31 -19.27 9.46
N PRO A 196 2.04 -18.81 9.56
CA PRO A 196 1.02 -19.02 8.53
C PRO A 196 0.99 -17.91 7.47
N ASN A 197 1.96 -16.99 7.43
CA ASN A 197 2.03 -15.91 6.44
C ASN A 197 0.74 -15.06 6.38
N GLU A 198 0.15 -14.75 7.54
CA GLU A 198 -1.18 -14.14 7.64
C GLU A 198 -1.14 -12.80 8.37
N HIS A 199 -1.80 -11.78 7.79
CA HIS A 199 -2.08 -10.52 8.47
C HIS A 199 -3.26 -10.68 9.41
N LYS A 200 -3.14 -10.14 10.62
CA LYS A 200 -4.15 -10.20 11.65
C LYS A 200 -4.44 -8.81 12.20
N VAL A 201 -5.72 -8.54 12.39
CA VAL A 201 -6.19 -7.39 13.14
C VAL A 201 -6.64 -7.88 14.50
N VAL A 202 -6.06 -7.30 15.55
CA VAL A 202 -6.48 -7.54 16.93
C VAL A 202 -7.19 -6.30 17.42
N ARG A 203 -8.34 -6.48 18.06
CA ARG A 203 -9.07 -5.39 18.72
C ARG A 203 -9.31 -5.70 20.19
N LEU A 204 -9.25 -4.63 20.99
CA LEU A 204 -9.58 -4.60 22.40
C LEU A 204 -10.76 -3.66 22.60
N PHE A 205 -11.82 -4.11 23.25
CA PHE A 205 -13.01 -3.30 23.49
C PHE A 205 -13.65 -3.63 24.83
N GLU A 206 -14.46 -2.71 25.35
CA GLU A 206 -15.28 -2.95 26.54
C GLU A 206 -16.67 -3.46 26.16
N ASP A 207 -17.10 -4.56 26.78
CA ASP A 207 -18.46 -5.09 26.65
C ASP A 207 -19.44 -4.16 27.38
N GLY A 208 -20.42 -3.62 26.63
CA GLY A 208 -21.36 -2.62 27.15
C GLY A 208 -22.23 -3.10 28.33
N TRP A 209 -22.49 -4.40 28.44
CA TRP A 209 -23.33 -4.99 29.49
C TRP A 209 -22.51 -5.42 30.70
N THR A 210 -21.42 -6.15 30.46
CA THR A 210 -20.61 -6.70 31.55
C THR A 210 -19.55 -5.74 32.06
N LYS A 211 -19.28 -4.65 31.32
CA LYS A 211 -18.19 -3.70 31.58
C LYS A 211 -16.82 -4.37 31.65
N ARG A 212 -16.67 -5.53 30.98
CA ARG A 212 -15.43 -6.30 30.94
C ARG A 212 -14.69 -6.07 29.63
N PRO A 213 -13.36 -5.96 29.66
CA PRO A 213 -12.58 -5.87 28.44
C PRO A 213 -12.60 -7.22 27.69
N ARG A 214 -12.71 -7.15 26.38
CA ARG A 214 -12.71 -8.28 25.45
C ARG A 214 -11.63 -8.09 24.41
N CYS A 215 -11.10 -9.21 23.91
CA CYS A 215 -10.05 -9.24 22.92
C CYS A 215 -10.42 -10.23 21.82
N GLU A 216 -10.40 -9.75 20.57
CA GLU A 216 -10.74 -10.55 19.40
C GLU A 216 -9.68 -10.36 18.32
N VAL A 217 -9.52 -11.39 17.50
CA VAL A 217 -8.62 -11.41 16.36
C VAL A 217 -9.38 -11.75 15.09
N HIS A 218 -8.99 -11.11 13.99
CA HIS A 218 -9.47 -11.39 12.65
C HIS A 218 -8.29 -11.59 11.70
N GLY A 219 -8.29 -12.69 10.96
CA GLY A 219 -7.29 -12.99 9.93
C GLY A 219 -7.77 -12.53 8.56
N LEU A 220 -6.91 -11.82 7.81
CA LEU A 220 -7.31 -11.24 6.53
C LEU A 220 -7.36 -12.27 5.38
N SER A 221 -6.66 -13.39 5.51
CA SER A 221 -6.60 -14.44 4.46
C SER A 221 -7.48 -15.65 4.76
N SER A 222 -7.77 -15.92 6.03
CA SER A 222 -8.57 -17.07 6.44
C SER A 222 -10.06 -16.93 6.11
N GLY A 223 -10.55 -15.72 5.85
CA GLY A 223 -11.98 -15.46 5.63
C GLY A 223 -12.86 -15.74 6.86
N GLU A 224 -12.24 -16.09 7.98
CA GLU A 224 -12.90 -16.29 9.26
C GLU A 224 -13.32 -14.93 9.83
N GLY A 225 -14.52 -14.87 10.41
CA GLY A 225 -14.96 -13.69 11.15
C GLY A 225 -14.09 -13.41 12.38
N TRP A 226 -14.49 -12.39 13.15
CA TRP A 226 -13.87 -12.14 14.44
C TRP A 226 -14.01 -13.35 15.36
N ARG A 227 -12.90 -13.75 15.99
CA ARG A 227 -12.88 -14.80 16.99
C ARG A 227 -12.23 -14.32 18.29
N PRO A 228 -12.69 -14.80 19.45
CA PRO A 228 -12.03 -14.52 20.73
C PRO A 228 -10.58 -15.01 20.71
N ILE A 229 -9.66 -14.26 21.31
CA ILE A 229 -8.33 -14.78 21.59
C ILE A 229 -8.42 -15.73 22.79
N ALA A 230 -7.98 -16.97 22.62
CA ALA A 230 -7.98 -17.96 23.70
C ALA A 230 -6.92 -17.58 24.76
N GLY A 231 -7.37 -17.43 26.00
CA GLY A 231 -6.57 -16.95 27.14
C GLY A 231 -7.37 -15.93 27.93
N GLU A 232 -7.73 -16.28 29.17
CA GLU A 232 -8.45 -15.41 30.09
C GLU A 232 -7.66 -14.13 30.40
N GLU A 233 -8.39 -13.01 30.46
CA GLU A 233 -7.95 -11.65 30.79
C GLU A 233 -6.99 -10.95 29.81
N VAL A 234 -7.40 -9.74 29.39
CA VAL A 234 -6.51 -8.75 28.77
C VAL A 234 -5.27 -8.58 29.66
N PRO A 235 -4.04 -8.61 29.12
CA PRO A 235 -2.84 -8.49 29.92
C PRO A 235 -2.93 -7.27 30.84
N ARG A 236 -3.00 -7.50 32.15
CA ARG A 236 -3.03 -6.41 33.12
C ARG A 236 -1.75 -5.59 32.96
N ARG A 237 -1.91 -4.27 32.95
CA ARG A 237 -0.88 -3.22 32.83
C ARG A 237 0.49 -3.73 33.29
N ALA A 238 1.47 -3.73 32.39
CA ALA A 238 2.87 -3.86 32.79
C ALA A 238 3.15 -2.71 33.77
N SER A 239 3.37 -3.04 35.04
CA SER A 239 3.85 -2.07 36.02
C SER A 239 5.10 -1.38 35.46
N PRO A 240 5.28 -0.06 35.64
CA PRO A 240 6.48 0.61 35.22
C PRO A 240 7.63 0.09 36.10
N ALA A 241 8.28 -0.99 35.67
CA ALA A 241 9.57 -1.37 36.20
C ALA A 241 10.54 -0.28 35.74
N GLY A 242 10.90 0.61 36.67
CA GLY A 242 11.92 1.61 36.48
C GLY A 242 13.24 0.94 36.16
N HIS A 243 13.52 0.73 34.88
CA HIS A 243 14.86 0.38 34.43
C HIS A 243 15.71 1.65 34.47
N ARG A 244 16.28 1.91 35.64
CA ARG A 244 17.43 2.81 35.80
C ARG A 244 18.59 2.13 35.07
N CYS A 245 18.90 2.60 33.88
CA CYS A 245 20.06 2.16 33.12
C CYS A 245 21.32 2.65 33.84
N SER A 246 21.99 1.76 34.58
CA SER A 246 23.31 2.02 35.17
C SER A 246 24.35 1.94 34.06
N SER A 247 24.86 3.09 33.63
CA SER A 247 26.06 3.16 32.80
C SER A 247 27.28 2.77 33.63
N THR A 248 27.78 1.55 33.47
CA THR A 248 29.14 1.19 33.87
C THR A 248 30.12 1.84 32.90
N GLY A 249 30.72 2.96 33.32
CA GLY A 249 31.91 3.52 32.68
C GLY A 249 33.14 2.74 33.14
N ALA A 250 33.79 2.03 32.22
CA ALA A 250 35.12 1.49 32.43
C ALA A 250 36.14 2.63 32.30
N SER A 251 36.84 2.94 33.40
CA SER A 251 38.01 3.81 33.40
C SER A 251 39.23 3.01 32.96
N THR A 252 39.80 3.35 31.80
CA THR A 252 41.16 2.97 31.42
C THR A 252 42.15 3.84 32.19
N GLY A 253 42.99 3.22 33.02
CA GLY A 253 44.11 3.87 33.69
C GLY A 253 45.35 3.92 32.79
N THR A 254 46.07 5.04 32.90
CA THR A 254 47.51 5.19 32.65
C THR A 254 48.11 5.85 33.86
#